data_AF-A0A956AQP9-F1
#
_entry.id   AF-A0A956AQP9-F1
#
_cell.length_a   1.000
_cell.length_b   1.000
_cell.length_c   1.000
_cell.angle_alpha   90.00
_cell.angle_beta   90.00
_cell.angle_gamma   90.00
#
_symmetry.space_group_name_H-M   'P 1'
#
loop_
_entity.id
_entity.type
_entity.pdbx_description
1 polymer ?
#
loop_
_entity_poly.entity_id
_entity_poly.type
_entity_poly.pdbx_seq_one_letter_code
_entity_poly.pdbx_strand_id
1 'polypeptide(L)'
;LQRKTKGYGPQVAASPGEIRAEVQALREQLVALDQRIAPLARAAGELVNPHWGPLLRTGTTRSLLARQIEQSADVYTSRASNLLHVTPFEYLRSGGTSMPHDDD
;
A
#
# COMPACT_ATOMS: atom_id res chain seq x y z
N LEU A 1 19.07 0.11 22.30
CA LEU A 1 20.16 -0.83 22.68
C LEU A 1 21.56 -0.25 22.48
N GLN A 2 22.01 0.03 21.25
CA GLN A 2 23.37 0.53 20.98
C GLN A 2 23.78 1.75 21.83
N ARG A 3 22.91 2.77 21.92
CA ARG A 3 23.11 3.98 22.76
C ARG A 3 23.31 3.66 24.24
N LYS A 4 22.58 2.66 24.76
CA LYS A 4 22.66 2.22 26.16
C LYS A 4 23.89 1.35 26.41
N THR A 5 24.23 0.46 25.48
CA THR A 5 25.42 -0.40 25.56
C THR A 5 26.73 0.38 25.42
N LYS A 6 26.75 1.42 24.58
CA LYS A 6 27.92 2.29 24.36
C LYS A 6 27.90 3.58 25.18
N GLY A 7 26.88 3.79 26.01
CA GLY A 7 26.79 4.91 26.96
C GLY A 7 26.68 6.31 26.35
N TYR A 8 26.18 6.47 25.12
CA TYR A 8 26.06 7.79 24.47
C TYR A 8 24.60 8.14 24.16
N GLY A 9 24.29 9.44 24.21
CA GLY A 9 22.95 9.98 23.99
C GLY A 9 22.00 9.78 25.19
N PRO A 10 20.72 10.20 25.05
CA PRO A 10 19.71 10.10 26.11
C PRO A 10 19.53 8.65 26.58
N GLN A 11 19.64 8.43 27.89
CA GLN A 11 19.52 7.09 28.49
C GLN A 11 18.09 6.83 28.93
N VAL A 12 17.56 5.67 28.51
CA VAL A 12 16.20 5.22 28.85
C VAL A 12 16.28 4.34 30.10
N ALA A 13 15.29 4.42 31.00
CA ALA A 13 15.24 3.65 32.25
C ALA A 13 15.28 2.13 32.02
N ALA A 14 14.53 1.62 31.04
CA ALA A 14 14.42 0.19 30.71
C ALA A 14 15.77 -0.48 30.44
N SER A 15 16.07 -1.57 31.14
CA SER A 15 17.31 -2.35 31.04
C SER A 15 17.54 -2.92 29.64
N PRO A 16 18.79 -3.23 29.27
CA PRO A 16 19.08 -3.88 27.99
C PRO A 16 18.37 -5.23 27.81
N GLY A 17 18.09 -5.94 28.91
CA GLY A 17 17.33 -7.20 28.90
C GLY A 17 15.86 -6.99 28.53
N GLU A 18 15.21 -6.02 29.17
CA GLU A 18 13.82 -5.64 28.88
C GLU A 18 13.67 -5.16 27.43
N ILE A 19 14.57 -4.29 26.94
CA ILE A 19 14.53 -3.83 25.55
C ILE A 19 14.72 -4.99 24.57
N ARG A 20 15.58 -5.97 24.87
CA ARG A 20 15.74 -7.16 24.02
C ARG A 20 14.49 -8.03 24.01
N ALA A 21 13.85 -8.23 25.16
CA ALA A 21 12.62 -8.99 25.28
C ALA A 21 11.48 -8.33 24.50
N GLU A 22 11.34 -7.01 24.61
CA GLU A 22 10.34 -6.24 23.86
C GLU A 22 10.57 -6.31 22.35
N VAL A 23 11.82 -6.12 21.89
CA VAL A 23 12.18 -6.29 20.47
C VAL A 23 11.86 -7.70 19.98
N GLN A 24 12.10 -8.72 20.81
CA GLN A 24 11.78 -10.10 20.47
C GLN A 24 10.26 -10.33 20.34
N ALA A 25 9.48 -9.82 21.29
CA ALA A 25 8.02 -9.89 21.25
C ALA A 25 7.45 -9.18 20.00
N LEU A 26 7.97 -7.99 19.66
CA LEU A 26 7.56 -7.26 18.45
C LEU A 26 7.91 -8.03 17.17
N ARG A 27 9.06 -8.70 17.13
CA ARG A 27 9.43 -9.56 15.99
C ARG A 27 8.49 -10.75 15.83
N GLU A 28 8.11 -11.38 16.93
CA GLU A 28 7.14 -12.48 16.91
C GLU A 28 5.77 -12.00 16.40
N GLN A 29 5.34 -10.80 16.80
CA GLN A 29 4.13 -10.17 16.29
C GLN A 29 4.23 -9.86 14.78
N LEU A 30 5.37 -9.34 14.31
CA LEU A 30 5.60 -9.08 12.88
C LEU A 30 5.50 -10.38 12.06
N VAL A 31 6.14 -11.46 12.52
CA VAL A 31 6.07 -12.77 11.85
C VAL A 31 4.64 -13.31 11.83
N ALA A 32 3.92 -13.20 12.94
CA ALA A 32 2.51 -13.62 12.99
C ALA A 32 1.62 -12.78 12.06
N LEU A 33 1.92 -11.49 11.91
CA LEU A 33 1.21 -10.61 10.99
C LEU A 33 1.53 -10.97 9.53
N ASP A 34 2.79 -11.21 9.19
CA ASP A 34 3.21 -11.63 7.85
C ASP A 34 2.53 -12.94 7.44
N GLN A 35 2.41 -13.90 8.36
CA GLN A 35 1.70 -15.17 8.12
C GLN A 35 0.21 -14.95 7.79
N ARG A 36 -0.39 -13.86 8.28
CA ARG A 36 -1.78 -13.48 7.95
C ARG A 36 -1.87 -12.68 6.67
N ILE A 37 -0.91 -11.79 6.40
CA ILE A 37 -0.92 -10.91 5.21
C ILE A 37 -0.57 -11.70 3.94
N ALA A 38 0.40 -12.60 3.99
CA ALA A 38 0.87 -13.35 2.82
C ALA A 38 -0.25 -14.07 2.04
N PRO A 39 -1.15 -14.86 2.67
CA PRO A 39 -2.24 -15.51 1.94
C PRO A 39 -3.25 -14.50 1.37
N LEU A 40 -3.51 -13.39 2.07
CA LEU A 40 -4.41 -12.34 1.59
C LEU A 40 -3.82 -11.63 0.37
N ALA A 41 -2.52 -11.33 0.38
CA ALA A 41 -1.82 -10.72 -0.74
C ALA A 41 -1.82 -11.64 -1.97
N ARG A 42 -1.66 -12.96 -1.79
CA ARG A 42 -1.79 -13.93 -2.86
C ARG A 42 -3.22 -13.97 -3.41
N ALA A 43 -4.22 -14.09 -2.54
CA ALA A 43 -5.62 -14.11 -2.95
C ALA A 43 -6.02 -12.83 -3.71
N ALA A 44 -5.51 -11.67 -3.28
CA ALA A 44 -5.70 -10.40 -3.98
C ALA A 44 -5.09 -10.40 -5.39
N GLY A 45 -3.93 -11.05 -5.57
CA GLY A 45 -3.26 -11.20 -6.86
C GLY A 45 -3.99 -12.11 -7.84
N GLU A 46 -4.84 -13.02 -7.35
CA GLU A 46 -5.61 -13.97 -8.16
C GLU A 46 -7.05 -13.51 -8.43
N LEU A 47 -7.43 -12.31 -7.94
CA LEU A 47 -8.73 -11.70 -8.22
C LEU A 47 -8.93 -11.50 -9.72
N VAL A 48 -10.17 -11.70 -10.18
CA VAL A 48 -10.61 -11.63 -11.59
C VAL A 48 -10.06 -12.76 -12.46
N ASN A 49 -8.76 -13.04 -12.39
CA ASN A 49 -8.12 -14.10 -13.15
C ASN A 49 -6.96 -14.74 -12.35
N PRO A 50 -6.91 -16.07 -12.20
CA PRO A 50 -5.90 -16.73 -11.39
C PRO A 50 -4.47 -16.68 -11.97
N HIS A 51 -4.33 -16.41 -13.27
CA HIS A 51 -3.03 -16.37 -13.95
C HIS A 51 -2.49 -14.96 -14.15
N TRP A 52 -3.37 -14.01 -14.43
CA TRP A 52 -3.01 -12.64 -14.80
C TRP A 52 -3.37 -11.60 -13.72
N GLY A 53 -4.24 -11.97 -12.79
CA GLY A 53 -4.72 -11.06 -11.75
C GLY A 53 -5.49 -9.86 -12.31
N PRO A 54 -5.57 -8.76 -11.53
CA PRO A 54 -6.25 -7.54 -11.96
C PRO A 54 -5.49 -6.82 -13.09
N LEU A 55 -6.20 -6.46 -14.17
CA LEU A 55 -5.60 -5.83 -15.35
C LEU A 55 -4.88 -4.49 -15.07
N LEU A 56 -5.34 -3.72 -14.08
CA LEU A 56 -4.81 -2.39 -13.78
C LEU A 56 -3.72 -2.40 -12.69
N ARG A 57 -3.36 -3.56 -12.14
CA ARG A 57 -2.38 -3.68 -11.05
C ARG A 57 -1.33 -4.76 -11.35
N THR A 58 -0.17 -4.57 -10.77
CA THR A 58 0.90 -5.56 -10.73
C THR A 58 1.48 -5.54 -9.32
N GLY A 59 0.93 -6.42 -8.48
CA GLY A 59 1.12 -6.34 -7.03
C GLY A 59 0.71 -4.98 -6.48
N THR A 60 1.63 -4.28 -5.84
CA THR A 60 1.40 -2.95 -5.25
C THR A 60 1.44 -1.79 -6.24
N THR A 61 1.91 -2.03 -7.47
CA THR A 61 2.12 -0.98 -8.47
C THR A 61 1.05 -1.00 -9.57
N ARG A 62 1.03 0.04 -10.41
CA ARG A 62 0.16 0.12 -11.60
C ARG A 62 0.74 -0.74 -12.73
N SER A 63 -0.13 -1.46 -13.43
CA SER A 63 0.28 -2.23 -14.61
C SER A 63 0.67 -1.30 -15.77
N LEU A 64 1.31 -1.86 -16.81
CA LEU A 64 1.60 -1.11 -18.03
C LEU A 64 0.31 -0.57 -18.68
N LEU A 65 -0.73 -1.41 -18.75
CA LEU A 65 -2.04 -1.01 -19.30
C LEU A 65 -2.65 0.15 -18.50
N ALA A 66 -2.61 0.10 -17.17
CA ALA A 66 -3.10 1.21 -16.34
C ALA A 66 -2.37 2.52 -16.67
N ARG A 67 -1.05 2.48 -16.84
CA ARG A 67 -0.25 3.65 -17.20
C ARG A 67 -0.60 4.17 -18.60
N GLN A 68 -0.86 3.28 -19.56
CA GLN A 68 -1.30 3.66 -20.90
C GLN A 68 -2.67 4.34 -20.86
N ILE A 69 -3.62 3.81 -20.09
CA ILE A 69 -4.96 4.42 -19.92
C ILE A 69 -4.82 5.81 -19.27
N GLU A 70 -4.07 5.93 -18.17
CA GLU A 70 -3.83 7.21 -17.48
C GLU A 70 -3.18 8.27 -18.38
N GLN A 71 -2.32 7.86 -19.31
CA GLN A 71 -1.64 8.78 -20.21
C GLN A 71 -2.49 9.17 -21.43
N SER A 72 -3.43 8.32 -21.84
CA SER A 72 -4.16 8.49 -23.11
C SER A 72 -5.62 8.93 -22.95
N ALA A 73 -6.20 8.74 -21.77
CA ALA A 73 -7.59 9.04 -21.51
C ALA A 73 -7.73 9.99 -20.32
N ASP A 74 -8.30 11.17 -20.56
CA ASP A 74 -8.66 12.11 -19.50
C ASP A 74 -9.72 11.52 -18.56
N VAL A 75 -10.61 10.69 -19.10
CA VAL A 75 -11.67 9.97 -18.37
C VAL A 75 -11.82 8.58 -18.97
N TYR A 76 -11.96 7.56 -18.13
CA TYR A 76 -12.27 6.20 -18.57
C TYR A 76 -13.40 5.59 -17.74
N THR A 77 -14.18 4.72 -18.36
CA THR A 77 -15.30 4.02 -17.73
C THR A 77 -15.60 2.73 -18.50
N SER A 78 -16.39 1.81 -17.94
CA SER A 78 -16.65 0.51 -18.57
C SER A 78 -17.44 0.59 -19.88
N ARG A 79 -18.25 1.64 -20.08
CA ARG A 79 -19.06 1.87 -21.29
C ARG A 79 -19.43 3.35 -21.43
N ALA A 80 -19.55 3.84 -22.66
CA ALA A 80 -19.87 5.25 -22.94
C ALA A 80 -21.20 5.71 -22.28
N SER A 81 -22.19 4.82 -22.21
CA SER A 81 -23.49 5.12 -21.59
C SER A 81 -23.41 5.41 -20.09
N ASN A 82 -22.29 5.11 -19.42
CA ASN A 82 -22.10 5.53 -18.03
C ASN A 82 -22.05 7.07 -17.90
N LEU A 83 -21.67 7.78 -18.97
CA LEU A 83 -21.72 9.25 -19.01
C LEU A 83 -23.15 9.80 -19.02
N LEU A 84 -24.17 8.98 -19.28
CA LEU A 84 -25.57 9.40 -19.18
C LEU A 84 -26.03 9.54 -17.72
N HIS A 85 -25.24 9.07 -16.75
CA HIS A 85 -25.51 9.23 -15.32
C HIS A 85 -24.94 10.52 -14.74
N VAL A 86 -24.22 11.32 -15.53
CA VAL A 86 -23.75 12.65 -15.17
C VAL A 86 -24.44 13.70 -16.05
N THR A 87 -24.55 14.93 -15.56
CA THR A 87 -25.10 16.03 -16.35
C THR A 87 -24.14 16.39 -17.51
N PRO A 88 -24.64 16.78 -18.69
CA PRO A 88 -23.79 17.27 -19.78
C PRO A 88 -22.92 18.49 -19.42
N PHE A 89 -23.19 19.14 -18.29
CA PHE A 89 -22.43 20.27 -17.76
C PHE A 89 -21.47 19.90 -16.62
N GLU A 90 -21.30 18.61 -16.35
CA GLU A 90 -20.49 18.11 -15.24
C GLU A 90 -19.01 18.48 -15.42
N TYR A 91 -18.37 18.90 -14.34
CA TYR A 91 -16.95 19.23 -14.36
C TYR A 91 -16.13 18.15 -13.67
N LEU A 92 -15.65 17.20 -14.47
CA LEU A 92 -14.89 16.05 -13.99
C LEU A 92 -13.49 16.46 -13.54
N ARG A 93 -13.16 16.14 -12.29
CA ARG A 93 -11.85 16.41 -11.67
C ARG A 93 -11.26 15.11 -11.12
N SER A 94 -9.97 14.90 -11.34
CA SER A 94 -9.24 13.84 -10.66
C SER A 94 -9.03 14.20 -9.20
N GLY A 95 -9.05 13.19 -8.32
CA GLY A 95 -8.44 13.32 -7.01
C GLY A 95 -6.93 13.53 -7.19
N GLY A 96 -6.34 14.46 -6.43
CA GLY A 96 -4.90 14.70 -6.49
C GLY A 96 -4.11 13.42 -6.19
N THR A 97 -2.97 13.24 -6.85
CA THR A 97 -2.00 12.20 -6.48
C THR A 97 -1.15 12.71 -5.33
N SER A 98 -1.09 11.95 -4.24
CA SER A 98 -0.14 12.18 -3.14
C SER A 98 1.25 11.66 -3.52
N MET A 99 2.28 12.42 -3.17
CA MET A 99 3.67 12.01 -3.24
C MET A 99 4.05 11.18 -2.00
N PRO A 100 5.06 10.30 -2.06
CA PRO A 100 5.41 9.40 -0.95
C PRO A 100 5.80 10.07 0.38
N HIS A 101 5.97 11.40 0.38
CA HIS A 101 6.35 12.20 1.54
C HIS A 101 5.30 13.27 1.88
N ASP A 102 4.19 13.32 1.15
CA ASP A 102 3.07 14.17 1.53
C ASP A 102 2.41 13.56 2.77
N ASP A 103 1.97 14.42 3.69
CA ASP A 103 1.21 13.99 4.85
C ASP A 103 -0.18 13.48 4.41
N ASP A 104 -0.67 12.43 5.06
CA ASP A 104 -2.02 11.88 4.84
C ASP A 104 -3.14 12.81 5.36
#